data_AF-A0A956Q6F5-F1
#
_entry.id   AF-A0A956Q6F5-F1
#
_cell.length_a   1.000
_cell.length_b   1.000
_cell.length_c   1.000
_cell.angle_alpha   90.00
_cell.angle_beta   90.00
_cell.angle_gamma   90.00
#
_symmetry.space_group_name_H-M   'P 1'
#
loop_
_entity.id
_entity.type
_entity.pdbx_description
1 polymer ?
#
loop_
_entity_poly.entity_id
_entity_poly.type
_entity_poly.pdbx_seq_one_letter_code
_entity_poly.pdbx_strand_id
1 'polypeptide(L)' 'MATSKILALSTVLPPHTAPLADVLPYSARWVQHQDEAFQQKTEKIFKNAQVDCRHSVVSLEHVFSR' A
#
# COMPACT_ATOMS: atom_id res chain seq x y z
N MET A 1 -25.06 -12.71 34.12
CA MET A 1 -24.88 -11.96 32.86
C MET A 1 -24.08 -12.84 31.91
N ALA A 2 -24.58 -13.14 30.72
CA ALA A 2 -23.89 -14.00 29.76
C ALA A 2 -22.82 -13.19 29.00
N THR A 3 -21.57 -13.63 29.05
CA THR A 3 -20.44 -12.99 28.38
C THR A 3 -20.35 -13.47 26.93
N SER A 4 -20.46 -12.55 25.97
CA SER A 4 -20.29 -12.86 24.55
C SER A 4 -18.86 -13.28 24.23
N LYS A 5 -18.69 -14.27 23.34
CA LYS A 5 -17.39 -14.75 22.86
C LYS A 5 -17.38 -14.81 21.34
N ILE A 6 -16.21 -14.56 20.76
CA ILE A 6 -15.98 -14.79 19.33
C ILE A 6 -15.83 -16.30 19.12
N LEU A 7 -16.67 -16.88 18.27
CA LEU A 7 -16.66 -18.32 17.99
C LEU A 7 -15.73 -18.67 16.81
N ALA A 8 -15.66 -17.81 15.79
CA ALA A 8 -14.80 -18.01 14.63
C ALA A 8 -14.47 -16.68 13.94
N LEU A 9 -13.32 -16.63 13.28
CA LEU A 9 -12.85 -15.54 12.42
C LEU A 9 -12.23 -16.15 11.16
N SER A 10 -12.45 -15.54 9.99
CA SER A 10 -11.75 -15.86 8.75
C SER A 10 -11.35 -14.57 8.03
N THR A 11 -10.23 -14.61 7.31
CA THR A 11 -9.70 -13.49 6.54
C THR A 11 -9.21 -14.01 5.20
N VAL A 12 -9.51 -13.27 4.14
CA VAL A 12 -9.10 -13.62 2.77
C VAL A 12 -8.37 -12.43 2.18
N LEU A 13 -7.22 -12.69 1.56
CA LEU A 13 -6.37 -11.67 0.96
C LEU A 13 -6.46 -11.73 -0.57
N PRO A 14 -6.48 -10.56 -1.24
CA PRO A 14 -6.30 -10.47 -2.69
C PRO A 14 -5.00 -11.14 -3.20
N PRO A 15 -4.92 -11.49 -4.49
CA PRO A 15 -3.81 -12.28 -5.04
C PRO A 15 -2.49 -11.51 -5.13
N HIS A 16 -2.51 -10.19 -5.28
CA HIS A 16 -1.29 -9.40 -5.37
C HIS A 16 -0.90 -8.88 -4.00
N THR A 17 0.32 -9.17 -3.60
CA THR A 17 0.91 -8.66 -2.36
C THR A 17 2.21 -7.96 -2.71
N ALA A 18 2.36 -6.72 -2.26
CA ALA A 18 3.56 -5.93 -2.48
C ALA A 18 4.10 -5.39 -1.16
N PRO A 19 5.35 -5.70 -0.77
CA PRO A 19 6.01 -5.06 0.35
C PRO A 19 6.28 -3.58 0.03
N LEU A 20 6.38 -2.74 1.05
CA LEU A 20 6.61 -1.30 0.88
C LEU A 20 7.86 -1.00 0.03
N ALA A 21 8.92 -1.79 0.20
CA ALA A 21 10.16 -1.66 -0.57
C ALA A 21 9.93 -1.76 -2.09
N ASP A 22 9.00 -2.61 -2.52
CA ASP A 22 8.68 -2.80 -3.93
C ASP A 22 7.76 -1.70 -4.46
N VAL A 23 6.97 -1.06 -3.59
CA VAL A 23 6.04 0.04 -3.98
C VAL A 23 6.78 1.37 -4.17
N LEU A 24 7.82 1.63 -3.39
CA LEU A 24 8.53 2.92 -3.38
C LEU A 24 9.11 3.33 -4.75
N PRO A 25 9.73 2.43 -5.55
CA PRO A 25 10.21 2.79 -6.89
C PRO A 25 9.09 3.20 -7.84
N TYR A 26 7.93 2.53 -7.76
CA TYR A 26 6.78 2.85 -8.61
C TYR A 26 6.18 4.21 -8.22
N SER A 27 6.03 4.47 -6.92
CA SER A 27 5.48 5.75 -6.46
C SER A 27 6.41 6.91 -6.79
N ALA A 28 7.73 6.75 -6.70
CA ALA A 28 8.71 7.75 -7.10
C ALA A 28 8.64 8.05 -8.60
N ARG A 29 8.58 7.02 -9.44
CA ARG A 29 8.43 7.17 -10.90
C ARG A 29 7.10 7.84 -11.27
N TRP A 30 6.02 7.50 -10.58
CA TRP A 30 4.69 8.03 -10.84
C TRP A 30 4.60 9.55 -10.66
N VAL A 31 5.33 10.09 -9.69
CA VAL A 31 5.31 11.53 -9.37
C VAL A 31 6.49 12.30 -9.97
N GLN A 32 7.32 11.67 -10.80
CA GLN A 32 8.56 12.27 -11.34
C GLN A 32 8.34 13.57 -12.14
N HIS A 33 7.13 13.76 -12.68
CA HIS A 33 6.76 14.94 -13.47
C HIS A 33 6.17 16.08 -12.64
N GLN A 34 5.97 15.86 -11.33
CA GLN A 34 5.43 16.86 -10.42
C GLN A 34 6.54 17.74 -9.83
N ASP A 35 6.16 18.83 -9.18
CA ASP A 35 7.11 19.69 -8.48
C ASP A 35 7.82 18.94 -7.34
N GLU A 36 9.00 19.41 -6.97
CA GLU A 36 9.86 18.76 -5.98
C GLU A 36 9.18 18.60 -4.62
N ALA A 37 8.38 19.59 -4.19
CA ALA A 37 7.70 19.54 -2.91
C ALA A 37 6.64 18.43 -2.88
N PHE A 38 5.93 18.23 -4.00
CA PHE A 38 4.98 17.12 -4.15
C PHE A 38 5.66 15.76 -4.13
N GLN A 39 6.81 15.62 -4.81
CA GLN A 39 7.59 14.37 -4.80
C GLN A 39 8.05 14.02 -3.38
N GLN A 40 8.67 14.97 -2.68
CA GLN A 40 9.13 14.78 -1.30
C GLN A 40 7.99 14.47 -0.33
N LYS A 41 6.84 15.14 -0.49
CA LYS A 41 5.65 14.87 0.33
C LYS A 41 5.15 13.45 0.11
N THR A 42 5.08 13.00 -1.15
CA THR A 42 4.64 11.64 -1.50
C THR A 42 5.57 10.61 -0.88
N GLU A 43 6.89 10.76 -1.05
CA GLU A 43 7.87 9.86 -0.46
C GLU A 43 7.75 9.78 1.07
N LYS A 44 7.60 10.93 1.74
CA LYS A 44 7.41 11.00 3.20
C LYS A 44 6.15 10.28 3.65
N ILE A 45 5.05 10.39 2.91
CA ILE A 45 3.80 9.69 3.24
C ILE A 45 4.00 8.18 3.12
N PHE A 46 4.59 7.69 2.03
CA PHE A 46 4.78 6.25 1.84
C PHE A 46 5.71 5.64 2.89
N LYS A 47 6.84 6.31 3.21
CA LYS A 47 7.81 5.80 4.20
C LYS A 47 7.28 5.82 5.64
N ASN A 48 6.50 6.83 6.01
CA ASN A 48 6.02 7.00 7.38
C ASN A 48 4.62 6.40 7.63
N ALA A 49 4.03 5.70 6.65
CA ALA A 49 2.70 5.10 6.79
C ALA A 49 2.65 3.89 7.73
N GLN A 50 3.80 3.36 8.18
CA GLN A 50 3.89 2.12 8.99
C GLN A 50 3.16 0.93 8.34
N VAL A 51 3.24 0.82 7.01
CA VAL A 51 2.66 -0.28 6.22
C VAL A 51 3.78 -1.19 5.75
N ASP A 52 3.78 -2.45 6.18
CA ASP A 52 4.77 -3.44 5.74
C ASP A 52 4.47 -3.94 4.32
N CYS A 53 3.21 -4.28 4.06
CA CYS A 53 2.74 -4.81 2.78
C CYS A 53 1.33 -4.32 2.44
N ARG A 54 1.04 -4.29 1.14
CA ARG A 54 -0.29 -3.97 0.61
C ARG A 54 -0.80 -5.15 -0.22
N HIS A 55 -2.03 -5.55 0.06
CA HIS A 55 -2.74 -6.55 -0.74
C HIS A 55 -3.71 -5.85 -1.68
N SER A 56 -3.66 -6.18 -2.96
CA SER A 56 -4.46 -5.54 -3.99
C SER A 56 -5.02 -6.56 -4.98
N VAL A 57 -6.16 -6.20 -5.57
CA VAL A 57 -6.76 -6.96 -6.69
C VAL A 57 -6.04 -6.66 -8.01
N VAL A 58 -5.31 -5.54 -8.07
CA VAL A 58 -4.62 -5.03 -9.26
C VAL A 58 -3.11 -5.00 -9.01
N SER A 59 -2.30 -5.35 -10.01
CA SER A 59 -0.82 -5.34 -9.90
C SER A 59 -0.24 -3.93 -9.77
N LEU A 60 0.96 -3.80 -9.19
CA LEU A 60 1.65 -2.50 -9.07
C LEU A 60 1.88 -1.84 -10.42
N GLU A 61 2.32 -2.61 -11.41
CA GLU A 61 2.54 -2.11 -12.78
C GLU A 61 1.27 -1.45 -13.34
N HIS A 62 0.11 -2.08 -13.16
CA HIS A 62 -1.15 -1.53 -13.64
C HIS A 62 -1.59 -0.30 -12.83
N VAL A 63 -1.44 -0.34 -11.50
CA VAL A 63 -1.77 0.80 -10.61
C VAL A 63 -0.98 2.05 -10.96
N PHE A 64 0.32 1.91 -11.29
CA PHE A 64 1.23 3.01 -11.58
C PHE A 64 1.52 3.19 -13.08
N SER A 65 0.64 2.69 -13.96
CA SER A 65 0.83 2.71 -15.41
C SER A 65 0.64 4.07 -16.10
N ARG A 66 0.21 5.10 -15.37
CA ARG A 66 -0.12 6.43 -15.91
C ARG A 66 0.66 7.54 -15.22
#